data_AF-A0A960S4T0-F1
#
_entry.id   AF-A0A960S4T0-F1
#
_cell.length_a   1.000
_cell.length_b   1.000
_cell.length_c   1.000
_cell.angle_alpha   90.00
_cell.angle_beta   90.00
_cell.angle_gamma   90.00
#
_symmetry.space_group_name_H-M   'P 1'
#
loop_
_entity.id
_entity.type
_entity.pdbx_description
1 polymer ?
#
loop_
_entity_poly.entity_id
_entity_poly.type
_entity_poly.pdbx_seq_one_letter_code
_entity_poly.pdbx_strand_id
1 'polypeptide(L)'
;MKKAALLCASGIGDGLLMMIGAHHLKEAGYHPTIYHAHAKDLSLLFEEDTFAPHPPLDELQEALASYELVLIENDHSERAYFLADLRKKGKLKTA
;
A
#
# COMPACT_ATOMS: atom_id res chain seq x y z
N MET A 1 -2.20 17.08 -4.05
CA MET A 1 -2.35 16.41 -2.75
C MET A 1 -1.47 15.17 -2.79
N LYS A 2 -0.50 15.02 -1.88
CA LYS A 2 0.50 13.94 -2.00
C LYS A 2 -0.13 12.61 -1.67
N LYS A 3 -0.08 11.64 -2.58
CA LYS A 3 -0.67 10.30 -2.37
C LYS A 3 0.41 9.29 -2.04
N ALA A 4 0.15 8.45 -1.04
CA ALA A 4 1.02 7.31 -0.73
C ALA A 4 0.21 6.00 -0.77
N ALA A 5 0.81 4.92 -1.25
CA ALA A 5 0.22 3.58 -1.22
C ALA A 5 1.00 2.72 -0.24
N LEU A 6 0.30 1.96 0.59
CA LEU A 6 0.88 0.99 1.49
C LEU A 6 0.33 -0.38 1.10
N LEU A 7 1.19 -1.27 0.61
CA LEU A 7 0.80 -2.63 0.26
C LEU A 7 1.19 -3.56 1.39
N CYS A 8 0.17 -4.01 2.10
CA CYS A 8 0.33 -4.93 3.21
C CYS A 8 0.54 -6.37 2.72
N ALA A 9 1.10 -7.18 3.60
CA ALA A 9 0.96 -8.62 3.54
C ALA A 9 -0.51 -9.02 3.85
N SER A 10 -0.77 -10.33 3.92
CA SER A 10 -2.15 -10.86 3.96
C SER A 10 -2.74 -10.94 5.37
N GLY A 11 -1.93 -10.86 6.42
CA GLY A 11 -2.38 -11.00 7.81
C GLY A 11 -2.97 -9.70 8.35
N ILE A 12 -4.01 -9.81 9.19
CA ILE A 12 -4.60 -8.63 9.86
C ILE A 12 -3.56 -7.84 10.67
N GLY A 13 -2.62 -8.54 11.32
CA GLY A 13 -1.53 -7.89 12.07
C GLY A 13 -0.66 -7.00 11.18
N ASP A 14 -0.45 -7.41 9.94
CA ASP A 14 0.32 -6.69 8.94
C ASP A 14 -0.42 -5.40 8.52
N GLY A 15 -1.73 -5.50 8.32
CA GLY A 15 -2.61 -4.34 8.14
C GLY A 15 -2.52 -3.32 9.27
N LEU A 16 -2.53 -3.78 10.53
CA LEU A 16 -2.39 -2.92 11.70
C LEU A 16 -1.00 -2.28 11.80
N LEU A 17 0.06 -3.02 11.48
CA LEU A 17 1.42 -2.47 11.43
C LEU A 17 1.53 -1.35 10.38
N MET A 18 0.97 -1.58 9.20
CA MET A 18 0.99 -0.61 8.11
C MET A 18 0.16 0.64 8.41
N MET A 19 -0.83 0.57 9.31
CA MET A 19 -1.51 1.77 9.81
C MET A 19 -0.59 2.73 10.56
N ILE A 20 0.44 2.22 11.27
CA ILE A 20 1.45 3.09 11.92
C ILE A 20 2.20 3.88 10.85
N GLY A 21 2.59 3.21 9.76
CA GLY A 21 3.19 3.87 8.59
C GLY A 21 2.25 4.89 7.94
N ALA A 22 0.97 4.54 7.78
CA ALA A 22 -0.05 5.44 7.24
C ALA A 22 -0.23 6.69 8.11
N HIS A 23 -0.24 6.53 9.44
CA HIS A 23 -0.35 7.65 10.37
C HIS A 23 0.79 8.65 10.19
N HIS A 24 2.04 8.19 10.19
CA HIS A 24 3.20 9.07 9.96
C HIS A 24 3.20 9.72 8.58
N LEU A 25 2.68 9.04 7.56
CA LEU A 25 2.48 9.62 6.24
C LEU A 25 1.44 10.74 6.25
N LYS A 26 0.34 10.58 6.99
CA LYS A 26 -0.65 11.66 7.20
C LYS A 26 -0.01 12.86 7.88
N GLU A 27 0.78 12.65 8.94
CA GLU A 27 1.53 13.73 9.62
C GLU A 27 2.49 14.46 8.67
N ALA A 28 3.09 13.73 7.72
CA ALA A 28 3.94 14.28 6.67
C ALA A 28 3.17 14.93 5.49
N GLY A 29 1.84 15.02 5.57
CA GLY A 29 0.97 15.65 4.57
C GLY A 29 0.58 14.75 3.39
N TYR A 30 0.83 13.44 3.47
CA TYR A 30 0.34 12.48 2.49
C TYR A 30 -1.10 12.04 2.80
N HIS A 31 -1.75 11.51 1.78
CA HIS A 31 -3.05 10.84 1.85
C HIS A 31 -2.81 9.37 1.52
N PRO A 32 -2.58 8.52 2.54
CA PRO A 32 -2.26 7.13 2.35
C PRO A 32 -3.49 6.31 1.95
N THR A 33 -3.29 5.32 1.08
CA THR A 33 -4.22 4.24 0.83
C THR A 33 -3.57 2.93 1.28
N ILE A 34 -4.22 2.22 2.18
CA ILE A 34 -3.77 0.93 2.70
C ILE A 34 -4.43 -0.18 1.86
N TYR A 35 -3.62 -0.90 1.12
CA TYR A 35 -4.05 -2.03 0.32
C TYR A 35 -3.92 -3.32 1.14
N HIS A 36 -5.05 -3.98 1.41
CA HIS A 36 -5.11 -5.20 2.22
C HIS A 36 -6.27 -6.11 1.78
N ALA A 37 -6.10 -7.43 1.85
CA ALA A 37 -7.12 -8.40 1.42
C ALA A 37 -8.44 -8.27 2.20
N HIS A 38 -8.35 -7.94 3.49
CA HIS A 38 -9.50 -7.72 4.39
C HIS A 38 -9.86 -6.23 4.56
N ALA A 39 -9.64 -5.41 3.53
CA ALA A 39 -9.89 -3.96 3.57
C ALA A 39 -11.28 -3.59 4.09
N LYS A 40 -12.31 -4.35 3.72
CA LYS A 40 -13.68 -4.14 4.17
C LYS A 40 -13.79 -4.22 5.70
N ASP A 41 -13.23 -5.26 6.29
CA ASP A 41 -13.34 -5.51 7.73
C ASP A 41 -12.56 -4.45 8.53
N LEU A 42 -11.37 -4.07 8.04
CA LEU A 42 -10.56 -3.02 8.66
C LEU A 42 -11.20 -1.63 8.53
N SER A 43 -11.81 -1.31 7.38
CA SER A 43 -12.43 0.00 7.15
C SER A 43 -13.58 0.30 8.14
N LEU A 44 -14.26 -0.72 8.64
CA LEU A 44 -15.32 -0.58 9.64
C LEU A 44 -14.77 -0.21 11.03
N LEU A 45 -13.52 -0.55 11.30
CA LEU A 45 -12.86 -0.26 12.58
C LEU A 45 -12.12 1.08 12.57
N PHE A 46 -11.84 1.62 11.38
CA PHE A 46 -10.94 2.75 11.18
C PHE A 46 -11.46 3.68 10.07
N GLU A 47 -12.57 4.37 10.35
CA GLU A 47 -13.31 5.18 9.36
C GLU A 47 -12.51 6.37 8.80
N GLU A 48 -11.49 6.84 9.52
CA GLU A 48 -10.62 7.94 9.09
C GLU A 48 -9.50 7.49 8.14
N ASP A 49 -9.34 6.19 7.93
CA ASP A 49 -8.32 5.59 7.08
C ASP A 49 -8.92 5.11 5.74
N THR A 50 -8.13 5.21 4.68
CA THR A 50 -8.55 4.72 3.36
C THR A 50 -8.00 3.33 3.13
N PHE A 51 -8.89 2.33 3.12
CA PHE A 51 -8.57 0.96 2.78
C PHE A 51 -9.07 0.59 1.38
N ALA A 52 -8.30 -0.22 0.67
CA ALA A 52 -8.67 -0.80 -0.61
C ALA A 52 -8.23 -2.27 -0.71
N PRO A 53 -8.95 -3.13 -1.44
CA PRO A 53 -8.44 -4.46 -1.76
C PRO A 53 -7.20 -4.35 -2.65
N HIS A 54 -6.31 -5.34 -2.59
CA HIS A 54 -5.17 -5.38 -3.50
C HIS A 54 -5.63 -5.35 -4.97
N PRO A 55 -5.01 -4.52 -5.82
CA PRO A 55 -5.23 -4.61 -7.26
C PRO A 55 -4.77 -5.97 -7.80
N PRO A 56 -5.38 -6.47 -8.88
CA PRO A 56 -4.84 -7.57 -9.67
C PRO A 56 -3.39 -7.30 -10.11
N LEU A 57 -2.60 -8.36 -10.27
CA LEU A 57 -1.15 -8.23 -10.55
C LEU A 57 -0.87 -7.52 -11.89
N ASP A 58 -1.69 -7.77 -12.90
CA ASP A 58 -1.62 -7.19 -14.24
C ASP A 58 -2.01 -5.69 -14.27
N GLU A 59 -2.85 -5.25 -13.32
CA GLU A 59 -3.27 -3.85 -13.16
C GLU A 59 -2.43 -3.07 -12.13
N LEU A 60 -1.57 -3.76 -11.38
CA LEU A 60 -0.88 -3.22 -10.21
C LEU A 60 -0.02 -2.01 -10.53
N GLN A 61 0.68 -2.02 -11.67
CA GLN A 61 1.51 -0.88 -12.07
C GLN A 61 0.67 0.38 -12.34
N GLU A 62 -0.47 0.22 -13.01
CA GLU A 62 -1.37 1.33 -13.34
C GLU A 62 -2.04 1.88 -12.07
N ALA A 63 -2.53 0.99 -11.21
CA ALA A 63 -3.12 1.36 -9.92
C ALA A 63 -2.15 2.20 -9.07
N LEU A 64 -0.85 1.89 -9.12
CA LEU A 64 0.17 2.58 -8.35
C LEU A 64 0.73 3.85 -9.01
N ALA A 65 0.45 4.09 -10.29
CA ALA A 65 1.06 5.17 -11.07
C ALA A 65 0.75 6.58 -10.52
N SER A 66 -0.39 6.75 -9.84
CA SER A 66 -0.81 8.04 -9.27
C SER A 66 -0.21 8.35 -7.90
N TYR A 67 0.50 7.41 -7.29
CA TYR A 67 1.10 7.55 -5.97
C TYR A 67 2.54 8.06 -6.08
N GLU A 68 2.87 9.09 -5.29
CA GLU A 68 4.22 9.65 -5.23
C GLU A 68 5.17 8.74 -4.44
N LEU A 69 4.59 7.95 -3.52
CA LEU A 69 5.28 7.04 -2.64
C LEU A 69 4.54 5.71 -2.56
N VAL A 70 5.28 4.62 -2.72
CA VAL A 70 4.78 3.27 -2.47
C VAL A 70 5.63 2.60 -1.39
N LEU A 71 4.99 2.22 -0.28
CA LEU A 71 5.54 1.37 0.77
C LEU A 71 5.04 -0.06 0.56
N ILE A 72 5.96 -1.01 0.67
CA ILE A 72 5.67 -2.42 0.42
C ILE A 72 6.18 -3.21 1.60
N GLU A 73 5.29 -3.96 2.21
CA GLU A 73 5.66 -5.01 3.14
C GLU A 73 6.04 -6.25 2.33
N ASN A 74 7.27 -6.74 2.52
CA ASN A 74 7.75 -7.90 1.80
C ASN A 74 7.31 -9.18 2.50
N ASP A 75 6.37 -9.89 1.87
CA ASP A 75 5.83 -11.18 2.32
C ASP A 75 6.25 -12.35 1.43
N HIS A 76 7.26 -12.14 0.57
CA HIS A 76 7.69 -13.11 -0.44
C HIS A 76 6.60 -13.53 -1.45
N SER A 77 5.51 -12.75 -1.59
CA SER A 77 4.49 -12.98 -2.60
C SER A 77 4.97 -12.58 -4.01
N GLU A 78 4.26 -13.09 -5.03
CA GLU A 78 4.47 -12.67 -6.42
C GLU A 78 4.30 -11.15 -6.58
N ARG A 79 3.36 -10.55 -5.83
CA ARG A 79 3.14 -9.10 -5.80
C ARG A 79 4.37 -8.35 -5.28
N ALA A 80 4.93 -8.79 -4.15
CA ALA A 80 6.13 -8.17 -3.58
C ALA A 80 7.33 -8.26 -4.55
N TYR A 81 7.53 -9.42 -5.18
CA TYR A 81 8.61 -9.59 -6.17
C TYR A 81 8.39 -8.76 -7.44
N PHE A 82 7.17 -8.71 -7.95
CA PHE A 82 6.82 -7.89 -9.10
C PHE A 82 7.12 -6.40 -8.85
N LEU A 83 6.73 -5.89 -7.68
CA LEU A 83 7.01 -4.50 -7.31
C LEU A 83 8.51 -4.24 -7.10
N ALA A 84 9.24 -5.20 -6.52
CA ALA A 84 10.68 -5.10 -6.40
C ALA A 84 11.37 -5.04 -7.78
N ASP A 85 10.88 -5.79 -8.77
CA ASP A 85 11.37 -5.74 -10.15
C ASP A 85 11.03 -4.40 -10.84
N LEU A 86 9.80 -3.88 -10.66
CA LEU A 86 9.44 -2.55 -11.15
C LEU A 86 10.33 -1.45 -10.59
N ARG A 87 10.67 -1.51 -9.30
CA ARG A 87 11.63 -0.61 -8.65
C ARG A 87 13.01 -0.71 -9.30
N LYS A 88 13.53 -1.93 -9.49
CA LYS A 88 14.84 -2.15 -10.16
C LYS A 88 14.87 -1.56 -11.57
N LYS A 89 13.74 -1.57 -12.28
CA LYS A 89 13.56 -0.99 -13.62
C LYS A 89 13.33 0.53 -13.61
N GLY A 90 13.33 1.18 -12.44
CA GLY A 90 13.09 2.63 -12.30
C GLY A 90 11.64 3.06 -12.58
N LYS A 91 10.70 2.11 -12.61
CA LYS A 91 9.28 2.35 -12.92
C LYS A 91 8.43 2.63 -11.68
N LEU A 92 8.99 2.51 -10.48
CA LEU A 92 8.32 2.76 -9.22
C LEU A 92 9.22 3.60 -8.31
N LYS A 93 8.67 4.66 -7.70
CA LYS A 93 9.32 5.40 -6.63
C LYS A 93 8.87 4.83 -5.28
N THR A 94 9.76 4.13 -4.59
CA THR A 94 9.55 3.63 -3.23
C THR A 94 10.37 4.46 -2.24
N ALA A 95 9.88 4.63 -1.01
CA ALA A 95 10.76 5.02 0.11
C ALA A 95 11.57 3.82 0.57
#